data_AF-A0A1J8Q8M8-F1
#
_entry.id   AF-A0A1J8Q8M8-F1
#
_cell.length_a   1.000
_cell.length_b   1.000
_cell.length_c   1.000
_cell.angle_alpha   90.00
_cell.angle_beta   90.00
_cell.angle_gamma   90.00
#
_symmetry.space_group_name_H-M   'P 1'
#
loop_
_entity.id
_entity.type
_entity.pdbx_description
1 polymer ?
#
loop_
_entity_poly.entity_id
_entity_poly.type
_entity_poly.pdbx_seq_one_letter_code
_entity_poly.pdbx_strand_id
1 'polypeptide(L)'
;TLDSRIDDANNSEIELISSHSNKRLIKGRNRAGSPDAEDFERDDDEDTPVSKKQPKKHHKKDQHVANADLVDADGFLQDIEVMDINKSSKLRREQRSRDIDALFSAPYLKDGKKYRDCHACSKSHKCAVSFVNEVTTLRRHQEAAHRGDYLKWAKNNDFISMLPKDAKQRREQAAADQQPSISGYLKPRAPNEHVMPYTDELFREAAIKWLIETDQPIDALEHPAFKNMIDIAARTTNGIKLRGLFRLLGSQ
;
A
#
# COMPACT_ATOMS: atom_id res chain seq x y z
N THR A 1 -19.02 62.03 20.60
CA THR A 1 -17.57 62.24 20.52
C THR A 1 -16.94 61.52 21.69
N LEU A 2 -15.92 60.71 21.40
CA LEU A 2 -15.05 59.96 22.32
C LEU A 2 -15.56 58.62 22.87
N ASP A 3 -15.26 57.60 22.08
CA ASP A 3 -14.87 56.25 22.48
C ASP A 3 -13.61 56.25 23.37
N SER A 4 -13.62 55.42 24.43
CA SER A 4 -12.44 54.94 25.19
C SER A 4 -12.93 53.80 26.09
N ARG A 5 -12.74 52.52 25.77
CA ARG A 5 -11.51 51.69 25.78
C ARG A 5 -10.87 51.58 27.16
N ILE A 6 -11.20 50.53 27.91
CA ILE A 6 -10.29 49.82 28.84
C ILE A 6 -10.66 48.32 28.78
N ASP A 7 -9.76 47.54 28.17
CA ASP A 7 -9.58 46.11 28.39
C ASP A 7 -8.97 45.92 29.79
N ASP A 8 -9.35 44.88 30.55
CA ASP A 8 -8.42 43.94 31.20
C ASP A 8 -9.07 42.96 32.20
N ALA A 9 -8.73 41.69 31.98
CA ALA A 9 -8.28 40.67 32.94
C ALA A 9 -9.26 39.96 33.91
N ASN A 10 -9.30 38.62 33.75
CA ASN A 10 -9.12 37.54 34.74
C ASN A 10 -10.19 36.44 34.54
N ASN A 11 -9.90 35.27 33.96
CA ASN A 11 -8.90 34.23 34.29
C ASN A 11 -9.09 33.60 35.69
N SER A 12 -10.07 32.70 35.83
CA SER A 12 -10.10 31.69 36.89
C SER A 12 -11.12 30.59 36.58
N GLU A 13 -10.68 29.45 36.04
CA GLU A 13 -11.17 28.11 36.42
C GLU A 13 -10.46 27.05 35.55
N ILE A 14 -9.31 26.57 36.02
CA ILE A 14 -8.80 25.26 35.63
C ILE A 14 -9.00 24.38 36.86
N GLU A 15 -10.02 23.54 36.81
CA GLU A 15 -10.27 22.51 37.81
C GLU A 15 -9.13 21.48 37.85
N LEU A 16 -8.82 21.12 39.08
CA LEU A 16 -7.86 20.11 39.49
C LEU A 16 -8.23 18.73 38.94
N ILE A 17 -7.28 18.05 38.28
CA ILE A 17 -7.32 16.59 38.17
C ILE A 17 -6.10 15.97 38.84
N SER A 18 -6.38 15.53 40.06
CA SER A 18 -5.76 14.49 40.88
C SER A 18 -4.59 13.71 40.29
N SER A 19 -3.46 13.90 40.96
CA SER A 19 -2.32 12.99 41.07
C SER A 19 -2.76 11.54 41.37
N HIS A 20 -2.45 10.59 40.49
CA HIS A 20 -2.35 9.18 40.85
C HIS A 20 -0.97 8.65 40.49
N SER A 21 -0.20 8.46 41.55
CA SER A 21 1.11 7.85 41.62
C SER A 21 0.94 6.33 41.48
N ASN A 22 1.56 5.70 40.48
CA ASN A 22 1.69 4.25 40.44
C ASN A 22 3.16 3.84 40.38
N LYS A 23 3.61 3.29 41.51
CA LYS A 23 4.91 2.70 41.74
C LYS A 23 5.06 1.37 40.99
N ARG A 24 6.32 1.12 40.65
CA ARG A 24 6.95 -0.06 40.03
C ARG A 24 6.38 -1.41 40.49
N LEU A 25 6.33 -2.37 39.57
CA LEU A 25 6.84 -3.72 39.85
C LEU A 25 7.50 -4.33 38.61
N ILE A 26 8.81 -4.55 38.75
CA ILE A 26 9.68 -5.29 37.83
C ILE A 26 9.41 -6.78 38.09
N LYS A 27 8.93 -7.52 37.09
CA LYS A 27 8.89 -8.99 37.12
C LYS A 27 9.74 -9.51 35.96
N GLY A 28 10.90 -10.05 36.32
CA GLY A 28 11.84 -10.67 35.39
C GLY A 28 11.25 -11.87 34.66
N ARG A 29 11.74 -12.08 33.44
CA ARG A 29 11.61 -13.35 32.72
C ARG A 29 12.97 -13.73 32.19
N ASN A 30 13.40 -14.91 32.62
CA ASN A 30 14.69 -15.53 32.37
C ASN A 30 14.78 -16.04 30.92
N ARG A 31 16.00 -15.93 30.39
CA ARG A 31 16.53 -16.61 29.20
C ARG A 31 16.66 -18.12 29.44
N ALA A 32 16.22 -18.92 28.48
CA ALA A 32 16.82 -20.20 28.09
C ALA A 32 16.35 -20.54 26.66
N GLY A 33 17.27 -20.88 25.77
CA GLY A 33 17.03 -21.14 24.33
C GLY A 33 18.23 -20.65 23.52
N SER A 34 19.36 -21.34 23.62
CA SER A 34 19.82 -22.47 22.77
C SER A 34 20.56 -21.97 21.53
N PRO A 35 21.83 -22.38 21.33
CA PRO A 35 22.66 -21.96 20.21
C PRO A 35 22.64 -23.03 19.11
N ASP A 36 22.15 -22.68 17.92
CA ASP A 36 22.47 -23.42 16.71
C ASP A 36 23.04 -22.43 15.69
N ALA A 37 24.35 -22.55 15.52
CA ALA A 37 25.13 -21.88 14.49
C ALA A 37 25.06 -22.77 13.25
N GLU A 38 24.23 -22.36 12.28
CA GLU A 38 24.29 -22.89 10.92
C GLU A 38 25.03 -21.87 10.05
N ASP A 39 26.09 -22.42 9.49
CA ASP A 39 27.07 -21.90 8.56
C ASP A 39 26.39 -21.48 7.25
N PHE A 40 26.65 -20.25 6.80
CA PHE A 40 26.25 -19.80 5.48
C PHE A 40 27.43 -19.00 4.90
N GLU A 41 28.38 -19.75 4.34
CA GLU A 41 29.35 -19.23 3.39
C GLU A 41 28.60 -18.48 2.29
N ARG A 42 28.97 -17.20 2.10
CA ARG A 42 28.52 -16.41 0.98
C ARG A 42 29.76 -15.85 0.30
N ASP A 43 30.19 -16.58 -0.71
CA ASP A 43 30.99 -16.08 -1.81
C ASP A 43 30.23 -14.98 -2.56
N ASP A 44 31.02 -14.21 -3.31
CA ASP A 44 30.68 -13.42 -4.49
C ASP A 44 30.72 -11.87 -4.39
N ASP A 45 31.67 -11.38 -5.20
CA ASP A 45 31.68 -10.18 -6.04
C ASP A 45 32.20 -8.84 -5.49
N GLU A 46 33.52 -8.71 -5.67
CA GLU A 46 34.22 -7.49 -6.11
C GLU A 46 33.43 -6.76 -7.21
N ASP A 47 33.02 -5.52 -6.95
CA ASP A 47 32.54 -4.62 -8.00
C ASP A 47 33.11 -3.20 -7.86
N THR A 48 34.02 -2.91 -8.78
CA THR A 48 34.68 -1.63 -9.04
C THR A 48 33.71 -0.45 -9.28
N PRO A 49 34.02 0.79 -8.84
CA PRO A 49 33.20 1.95 -9.15
C PRO A 49 33.51 2.55 -10.53
N VAL A 50 32.60 2.33 -11.47
CA VAL A 50 32.52 2.97 -12.81
C VAL A 50 32.20 4.47 -12.71
N SER A 51 32.85 5.23 -13.59
CA SER A 51 32.83 6.69 -13.74
C SER A 51 31.45 7.32 -13.93
N LYS A 52 31.25 8.47 -13.27
CA LYS A 52 30.09 9.37 -13.39
C LYS A 52 30.07 10.08 -14.75
N LYS A 53 29.04 9.84 -15.57
CA LYS A 53 28.63 10.75 -16.66
C LYS A 53 27.31 11.43 -16.28
N GLN A 54 27.30 12.76 -16.37
CA GLN A 54 26.13 13.60 -16.11
C GLN A 54 25.20 13.62 -17.33
N PRO A 55 23.86 13.54 -17.18
CA PRO A 55 22.93 13.85 -18.24
C PRO A 55 22.52 15.33 -18.24
N LYS A 56 22.54 15.93 -19.43
CA LYS A 56 22.08 17.29 -19.72
C LYS A 56 20.56 17.39 -19.60
N LYS A 57 20.07 18.44 -18.93
CA LYS A 57 18.64 18.76 -18.79
C LYS A 57 18.13 19.47 -20.05
N HIS A 58 17.15 18.88 -20.75
CA HIS A 58 16.34 19.59 -21.73
C HIS A 58 15.03 20.03 -21.07
N HIS A 59 14.76 21.33 -21.11
CA HIS A 59 13.53 21.96 -20.64
C HIS A 59 12.51 21.88 -21.78
N LYS A 60 11.46 21.07 -21.63
CA LYS A 60 10.28 21.11 -22.51
C LYS A 60 9.18 21.85 -21.75
N LYS A 61 8.62 22.89 -22.39
CA LYS A 61 7.48 23.65 -21.88
C LYS A 61 6.21 22.91 -22.29
N ASP A 62 5.40 22.51 -21.32
CA ASP A 62 4.09 21.93 -21.56
C ASP A 62 3.07 23.05 -21.84
N GLN A 63 2.56 23.07 -23.07
CA GLN A 63 1.35 23.81 -23.42
C GLN A 63 0.17 22.89 -23.17
N HIS A 64 -0.65 23.26 -22.19
CA HIS A 64 -1.90 22.59 -21.88
C HIS A 64 -2.96 23.06 -22.89
N VAL A 65 -3.14 22.28 -23.97
CA VAL A 65 -4.23 22.48 -24.94
C VAL A 65 -5.32 21.48 -24.61
N ALA A 66 -6.55 21.96 -24.49
CA ALA A 66 -7.74 21.12 -24.36
C ALA A 66 -7.88 20.26 -25.63
N ASN A 67 -7.59 18.96 -25.51
CA ASN A 67 -7.69 18.02 -26.62
C ASN A 67 -9.16 17.67 -26.86
N ALA A 68 -9.62 18.00 -28.06
CA ALA A 68 -10.73 17.31 -28.70
C ALA A 68 -10.33 15.85 -28.95
N ASP A 69 -11.30 14.93 -28.99
CA ASP A 69 -11.09 13.50 -29.24
C ASP A 69 -10.34 13.25 -30.56
N LEU A 70 -9.01 13.14 -30.47
CA LEU A 70 -8.16 12.79 -31.60
C LEU A 70 -8.14 11.27 -31.73
N VAL A 71 -8.82 10.81 -32.78
CA VAL A 71 -8.76 9.44 -33.28
C VAL A 71 -7.57 9.32 -34.24
N ASP A 72 -6.81 8.23 -34.14
CA ASP A 72 -5.72 7.92 -35.06
C ASP A 72 -6.24 7.47 -36.43
N ALA A 73 -5.31 7.21 -37.37
CA ALA A 73 -5.65 6.81 -38.74
C ALA A 73 -6.42 5.48 -38.81
N ASP A 74 -6.39 4.68 -37.75
CA ASP A 74 -7.09 3.40 -37.64
C ASP A 74 -8.42 3.54 -36.88
N GLY A 75 -8.79 4.75 -36.48
CA GLY A 75 -10.04 5.05 -35.78
C GLY A 75 -10.04 4.70 -34.29
N PHE A 76 -8.86 4.46 -33.70
CA PHE A 76 -8.71 4.28 -32.26
C PHE A 76 -8.44 5.62 -31.57
N LEU A 77 -9.07 5.84 -30.42
CA LEU A 77 -8.78 7.01 -29.58
C LEU A 77 -7.34 6.89 -29.11
N GLN A 78 -6.56 7.95 -29.31
CA GLN A 78 -5.18 8.00 -28.87
C GLN A 78 -5.13 7.71 -27.36
N ASP A 79 -4.38 6.68 -26.96
CA ASP A 79 -4.35 6.18 -25.59
C ASP A 79 -4.20 7.34 -24.60
N ILE A 80 -5.17 7.47 -23.69
CA ILE A 80 -5.08 8.41 -22.58
C ILE A 80 -3.85 8.01 -21.78
N GLU A 81 -2.81 8.84 -21.83
CA GLU A 81 -1.66 8.67 -20.95
C GLU A 81 -2.18 8.67 -19.50
N VAL A 82 -2.27 7.48 -18.91
CA VAL A 82 -2.60 7.32 -17.50
C VAL A 82 -1.47 8.00 -16.75
N MET A 83 -1.71 9.24 -16.31
CA MET A 83 -0.78 9.94 -15.45
C MET A 83 -0.50 9.03 -14.25
N ASP A 84 0.77 8.70 -14.03
CA ASP A 84 1.23 8.04 -12.80
C ASP A 84 0.91 8.98 -11.62
N ILE A 85 -0.29 8.88 -11.03
CA ILE A 85 -0.74 9.68 -9.88
C ILE A 85 0.22 9.51 -8.67
N ASN A 86 1.09 8.49 -8.69
CA ASN A 86 1.95 8.13 -7.57
C ASN A 86 3.44 8.51 -7.72
N LYS A 87 3.84 9.32 -8.72
CA LYS A 87 5.26 9.67 -8.91
C LYS A 87 5.73 10.90 -8.12
N SER A 88 4.84 11.79 -7.68
CA SER A 88 5.24 13.13 -7.19
C SER A 88 5.64 13.23 -5.72
N SER A 89 5.46 12.20 -4.87
CA SER A 89 5.59 12.39 -3.41
C SER A 89 6.45 11.37 -2.66
N LYS A 90 7.13 10.44 -3.35
CA LYS A 90 8.17 9.65 -2.68
C LYS A 90 9.35 10.56 -2.36
N LEU A 91 9.28 11.22 -1.20
CA LEU A 91 10.38 11.95 -0.59
C LEU A 91 11.63 11.09 -0.73
N ARG A 92 12.68 11.69 -1.31
CA ARG A 92 13.97 11.04 -1.51
C ARG A 92 14.39 10.35 -0.22
N ARG A 93 14.93 9.14 -0.31
CA ARG A 93 15.23 8.30 0.87
C ARG A 93 16.09 9.05 1.88
N GLU A 94 16.97 9.92 1.38
CA GLU A 94 17.87 10.80 2.13
C GLU A 94 17.11 11.87 2.95
N GLN A 95 15.96 12.35 2.46
CA GLN A 95 15.14 13.29 3.22
C GLN A 95 14.49 12.60 4.43
N ARG A 96 14.24 11.29 4.37
CA ARG A 96 13.55 10.56 5.45
C ARG A 96 14.37 10.42 6.73
N SER A 97 15.68 10.66 6.72
CA SER A 97 16.56 10.54 7.89
C SER A 97 17.30 11.83 8.25
N ARG A 98 16.94 12.97 7.64
CA ARG A 98 17.56 14.27 7.95
C ARG A 98 17.51 14.64 9.44
N ASP A 99 16.43 14.25 10.12
CA ASP A 99 16.29 14.46 11.56
C ASP A 99 17.31 13.67 12.38
N ILE A 100 17.61 12.45 11.96
CA ILE A 100 18.61 11.60 12.62
C ILE A 100 20.00 12.20 12.48
N ASP A 101 20.39 12.59 11.27
CA ASP A 101 21.74 13.12 11.02
C ASP A 101 21.97 14.50 11.65
N ALA A 102 20.90 15.27 11.90
CA ALA A 102 20.99 16.57 12.58
C ALA A 102 20.99 16.47 14.12
N LEU A 103 20.28 15.49 14.69
CA LEU A 103 20.06 15.40 16.14
C LEU A 103 20.96 14.38 16.84
N PHE A 104 21.59 13.49 16.07
CA PHE A 104 22.48 12.46 16.57
C PHE A 104 23.86 12.53 15.93
N SER A 105 24.86 12.04 16.67
CA SER A 105 26.22 11.92 16.16
C SER A 105 26.31 10.97 14.96
N ALA A 106 27.44 11.05 14.26
CA ALA A 106 27.79 10.09 13.23
C ALA A 106 27.82 8.66 13.82
N PRO A 107 27.38 7.64 13.06
CA PRO A 107 27.34 6.27 13.55
C PRO A 107 28.75 5.74 13.82
N TYR A 108 28.94 5.09 14.96
CA TYR A 108 30.20 4.45 15.36
C TYR A 108 29.98 2.99 15.74
N LEU A 109 31.03 2.18 15.69
CA LEU A 109 30.98 0.76 16.03
C LEU A 109 31.25 0.54 17.52
N LYS A 110 30.42 -0.27 18.17
CA LYS A 110 30.59 -0.75 19.54
C LYS A 110 30.06 -2.18 19.62
N ASP A 111 30.88 -3.12 20.10
CA ASP A 111 30.52 -4.54 20.19
C ASP A 111 30.00 -5.13 18.85
N GLY A 112 30.61 -4.74 17.73
CA GLY A 112 30.23 -5.19 16.38
C GLY A 112 28.92 -4.60 15.83
N LYS A 113 28.24 -3.71 16.58
CA LYS A 113 27.00 -3.05 16.15
C LYS A 113 27.21 -1.55 15.99
N LYS A 114 26.39 -0.91 15.14
CA LYS A 114 26.43 0.54 14.90
C LYS A 114 25.57 1.27 15.93
N TYR A 115 26.15 2.24 16.61
CA TYR A 115 25.50 3.09 17.61
C TYR A 115 25.61 4.57 17.22
N ARG A 116 24.74 5.39 17.82
CA ARG A 116 24.77 6.85 17.76
C ARG A 116 24.46 7.44 19.13
N ASP A 117 24.96 8.64 19.37
CA ASP A 117 24.70 9.40 20.59
C ASP A 117 23.78 10.59 20.30
N CYS A 118 22.88 10.89 21.23
CA CYS A 118 22.01 12.05 21.13
C CYS A 118 22.77 13.33 21.53
N HIS A 119 22.78 14.35 20.65
CA HIS A 119 23.48 15.61 20.91
C HIS A 119 22.93 16.40 22.11
N ALA A 120 21.64 16.26 22.41
CA ALA A 120 21.02 16.93 23.55
C ALA A 120 21.37 16.24 24.87
N CYS A 121 21.33 14.90 24.90
CA CYS A 121 21.70 14.11 26.07
C CYS A 121 23.18 14.28 26.43
N SER A 122 24.08 14.23 25.43
CA SER A 122 25.52 14.33 25.65
C SER A 122 25.93 15.67 26.27
N LYS A 123 25.27 16.77 25.89
CA LYS A 123 25.50 18.10 26.48
C LYS A 123 25.02 18.22 27.93
N SER A 124 23.97 17.48 28.30
CA SER A 124 23.34 17.60 29.62
C SER A 124 24.06 16.86 30.74
N HIS A 125 25.17 16.16 30.45
CA HIS A 125 25.93 15.30 31.37
C HIS A 125 25.13 14.20 32.10
N LYS A 126 23.82 14.05 31.82
CA LYS A 126 22.97 12.97 32.34
C LYS A 126 23.21 11.69 31.53
N CYS A 127 24.36 11.05 31.76
CA CYS A 127 24.80 9.79 31.13
C CYS A 127 24.72 9.77 29.60
N ALA A 128 25.86 9.72 28.93
CA ALA A 128 25.93 9.45 27.49
C ALA A 128 25.42 8.01 27.22
N VAL A 129 24.12 7.88 26.98
CA VAL A 129 23.51 6.62 26.55
C VAL A 129 23.71 6.51 25.04
N SER A 130 24.44 5.47 24.64
CA SER A 130 24.60 5.08 23.25
C SER A 130 23.37 4.32 22.76
N PHE A 131 22.74 4.78 21.68
CA PHE A 131 21.56 4.13 21.09
C PHE A 131 21.94 3.34 19.84
N VAL A 132 21.29 2.18 19.62
CA VAL A 132 21.45 1.41 18.38
C VAL A 132 21.01 2.28 17.19
N ASN A 133 21.74 2.22 16.07
CA ASN A 133 21.50 3.01 14.85
C ASN A 133 20.25 2.56 14.06
N GLU A 134 19.12 2.40 14.75
CA GLU A 134 17.81 2.13 14.19
C GLU A 134 16.93 3.38 14.27
N VAL A 135 16.47 3.88 13.13
CA VAL A 135 15.72 5.14 13.02
C VAL A 135 14.50 5.19 13.95
N THR A 136 13.80 4.07 14.11
CA THR A 136 12.63 3.94 15.00
C THR A 136 13.01 4.11 16.47
N THR A 137 14.11 3.49 16.89
CA THR A 137 14.64 3.57 18.26
C THR A 137 15.09 4.99 18.59
N LEU A 138 15.82 5.64 17.68
CA LEU A 138 16.28 7.02 17.83
C LEU A 138 15.09 8.01 17.91
N ARG A 139 14.07 7.84 17.07
CA ARG A 139 12.87 8.70 17.12
C ARG A 139 12.02 8.50 18.38
N ARG A 140 11.90 7.27 18.87
CA ARG A 140 11.22 7.00 20.15
C ARG A 140 11.94 7.68 21.31
N HIS A 141 13.28 7.71 21.30
CA HIS A 141 14.06 8.45 22.28
C HIS A 141 13.78 9.96 22.22
N GLN A 142 13.81 10.55 21.02
CA GLN A 142 13.50 11.99 20.83
C GLN A 142 12.09 12.32 21.33
N GLU A 143 11.10 11.46 21.06
CA GLU A 143 9.73 11.63 21.56
C GLU A 143 9.63 11.59 23.09
N ALA A 144 10.40 10.72 23.75
CA ALA A 144 10.34 10.56 25.20
C ALA A 144 11.12 11.65 25.95
N ALA A 145 12.30 12.01 25.47
CA ALA A 145 13.24 12.89 26.19
C ALA A 145 13.28 14.33 25.67
N HIS A 146 13.01 14.56 24.38
CA HIS A 146 13.32 15.82 23.68
C HIS A 146 12.20 16.27 22.72
N ARG A 147 10.95 15.92 23.01
CA ARG A 147 9.82 16.19 22.10
C ARG A 147 9.73 17.66 21.70
N GLY A 148 9.84 18.57 22.66
CA GLY A 148 9.70 20.01 22.43
C GLY A 148 10.76 20.56 21.48
N ASP A 149 12.02 20.16 21.68
CA ASP A 149 13.14 20.63 20.86
C ASP A 149 13.11 20.02 19.46
N TYR A 150 12.73 18.75 19.34
CA TYR A 150 12.50 18.09 18.05
C TYR A 150 11.45 18.84 17.22
N LEU A 151 10.31 19.19 17.82
CA LEU A 151 9.22 19.89 17.11
C LEU A 151 9.64 21.29 16.65
N LYS A 152 10.39 22.03 17.48
CA LYS A 152 10.96 23.33 17.09
C LYS A 152 11.92 23.18 15.92
N TRP A 153 12.83 22.20 15.98
CA TRP A 153 13.75 21.90 14.89
C TRP A 153 13.00 21.55 13.61
N ALA A 154 11.98 20.68 13.70
CA ALA A 154 11.19 20.26 12.56
C ALA A 154 10.49 21.45 11.88
N LYS A 155 9.87 22.33 12.68
CA LYS A 155 9.25 23.57 12.19
C LYS A 155 10.25 24.51 11.51
N ASN A 156 11.44 24.69 12.09
CA ASN A 156 12.46 25.59 11.53
C ASN A 156 13.11 25.05 10.24
N ASN A 157 12.98 23.75 9.95
CA ASN A 157 13.59 23.10 8.80
C ASN A 157 12.55 22.68 7.74
N ASP A 158 11.30 23.14 7.86
CA ASP A 158 10.15 22.71 7.03
C ASP A 158 10.05 21.18 6.92
N PHE A 159 10.34 20.50 8.04
CA PHE A 159 10.38 19.05 8.11
C PHE A 159 9.09 18.52 8.73
N ILE A 160 8.45 17.58 8.04
CA ILE A 160 7.28 16.88 8.58
C ILE A 160 7.73 16.05 9.77
N SER A 161 7.14 16.28 10.94
CA SER A 161 7.45 15.50 12.14
C SER A 161 7.29 13.99 11.88
N MET A 162 8.35 13.25 12.16
CA MET A 162 8.41 11.79 12.02
C MET A 162 8.35 11.08 13.37
N LEU A 163 8.01 11.79 14.46
CA LEU A 163 7.80 11.16 15.77
C LEU A 163 6.64 10.16 15.72
N PRO A 164 6.73 9.03 16.44
CA PRO A 164 5.71 7.98 16.40
C PRO A 164 4.28 8.47 16.66
N LYS A 165 4.03 9.31 17.68
CA LYS A 165 2.70 9.86 17.96
C LYS A 165 2.19 10.76 16.82
N ASP A 166 3.02 11.65 16.31
CA ASP A 166 2.62 12.58 15.26
C ASP A 166 2.37 11.83 13.93
N ALA A 167 3.19 10.82 13.63
CA ALA A 167 2.96 9.93 12.49
C ALA A 167 1.68 9.11 12.63
N LYS A 168 1.35 8.65 13.85
CA LYS A 168 0.07 7.97 14.13
C LYS A 168 -1.11 8.91 13.93
N GLN A 169 -1.04 10.11 14.49
CA GLN A 169 -2.08 11.14 14.36
C GLN A 169 -2.35 11.48 12.89
N ARG A 170 -1.29 11.63 12.06
CA ARG A 170 -1.46 11.86 10.61
C ARG A 170 -2.17 10.71 9.91
N ARG A 171 -1.91 9.45 10.29
CA ARG A 171 -2.62 8.30 9.72
C ARG A 171 -4.09 8.29 10.13
N GLU A 172 -4.39 8.63 11.38
CA GLU A 172 -5.75 8.71 11.89
C GLU A 172 -6.55 9.82 11.21
N GLN A 173 -5.94 11.00 11.02
CA GLN A 173 -6.53 12.09 10.26
C GLN A 173 -6.78 11.69 8.80
N ALA A 174 -5.76 11.12 8.13
CA ALA A 174 -5.92 10.65 6.76
C ALA A 174 -6.96 9.52 6.61
N ALA A 175 -7.17 8.72 7.65
CA ALA A 175 -8.23 7.70 7.68
C ALA A 175 -9.62 8.31 7.95
N ALA A 176 -9.70 9.39 8.73
CA ALA A 176 -10.95 10.13 8.95
C ALA A 176 -11.38 10.91 7.70
N ASP A 177 -10.42 11.41 6.93
CA ASP A 177 -10.66 12.12 5.66
C ASP A 177 -10.97 11.17 4.50
N GLN A 178 -10.69 9.87 4.64
CA GLN A 178 -11.08 8.87 3.65
C GLN A 178 -12.60 8.71 3.66
N GLN A 179 -13.20 8.84 2.47
CA GLN A 179 -14.63 8.63 2.33
C GLN A 179 -15.02 7.25 2.87
N PRO A 180 -16.14 7.12 3.60
CA PRO A 180 -16.63 5.84 4.07
C PRO A 180 -16.75 4.90 2.86
N SER A 181 -16.16 3.71 3.00
CA SER A 181 -16.20 2.68 1.96
C SER A 181 -17.62 2.51 1.42
N ILE A 182 -17.77 2.49 0.09
CA ILE A 182 -19.07 2.29 -0.58
C ILE A 182 -19.70 0.92 -0.25
N SER A 183 -18.97 0.04 0.45
CA SER A 183 -19.42 -1.29 0.87
C SER A 183 -20.77 -1.29 1.59
N GLY A 184 -21.15 -0.21 2.29
CA GLY A 184 -22.48 -0.10 2.92
C GLY A 184 -23.66 0.01 1.93
N TYR A 185 -23.41 0.48 0.71
CA TYR A 185 -24.42 0.67 -0.33
C TYR A 185 -24.38 -0.40 -1.43
N LEU A 186 -23.36 -1.25 -1.43
CA LEU A 186 -23.26 -2.36 -2.36
C LEU A 186 -24.21 -3.48 -1.91
N LYS A 187 -25.27 -3.70 -2.69
CA LYS A 187 -26.07 -4.92 -2.54
C LYS A 187 -25.21 -6.11 -2.95
N PRO A 188 -25.19 -7.21 -2.18
CA PRO A 188 -24.60 -8.46 -2.64
C PRO A 188 -25.16 -8.79 -4.01
N ARG A 189 -24.30 -8.81 -5.03
CA ARG A 189 -24.68 -9.33 -6.34
C ARG A 189 -25.11 -10.77 -6.10
N ALA A 190 -26.30 -11.14 -6.56
CA ALA A 190 -26.72 -12.54 -6.53
C ALA A 190 -25.56 -13.38 -7.06
N PRO A 191 -25.18 -14.48 -6.39
CA PRO A 191 -24.07 -15.31 -6.83
C PRO A 191 -24.30 -15.57 -8.31
N ASN A 192 -23.38 -15.06 -9.16
CA ASN A 192 -23.47 -15.35 -10.57
C ASN A 192 -23.52 -16.88 -10.64
N GLU A 193 -24.53 -17.41 -11.33
CA GLU A 193 -24.57 -18.82 -11.63
C GLU A 193 -23.22 -19.14 -12.26
N HIS A 194 -22.37 -19.83 -11.49
CA HIS A 194 -21.01 -20.11 -11.91
C HIS A 194 -21.17 -21.05 -13.10
N VAL A 195 -21.08 -20.47 -14.30
CA VAL A 195 -20.98 -21.24 -15.53
C VAL A 195 -19.75 -22.11 -15.33
N MET A 196 -19.95 -23.42 -15.22
CA MET A 196 -18.84 -24.35 -15.08
C MET A 196 -17.89 -24.08 -16.25
N PRO A 197 -16.59 -23.84 -15.98
CA PRO A 197 -15.64 -23.64 -17.05
C PRO A 197 -15.64 -24.88 -17.94
N TYR A 198 -15.60 -24.65 -19.25
CA TYR A 198 -15.50 -25.72 -20.22
C TYR A 198 -14.24 -26.55 -19.94
N THR A 199 -14.38 -27.87 -19.84
CA THR A 199 -13.28 -28.83 -19.84
C THR A 199 -13.60 -29.93 -20.85
N ASP A 200 -12.58 -30.43 -21.55
CA ASP A 200 -12.76 -31.48 -22.56
C ASP A 200 -13.32 -32.77 -21.95
N GLU A 201 -12.97 -33.07 -20.69
CA GLU A 201 -13.49 -34.22 -19.95
C GLU A 201 -15.00 -34.11 -19.73
N LEU A 202 -15.48 -32.95 -19.28
CA LEU A 202 -16.90 -32.69 -19.04
C LEU A 202 -17.69 -32.70 -20.36
N PHE A 203 -17.12 -32.13 -21.42
CA PHE A 203 -17.72 -32.20 -22.75
C PHE A 203 -17.82 -33.65 -23.26
N ARG A 204 -16.75 -34.44 -23.12
CA ARG A 204 -16.74 -35.86 -23.52
C ARG A 204 -17.77 -36.67 -22.74
N GLU A 205 -17.87 -36.49 -21.43
CA GLU A 205 -18.89 -37.17 -20.60
C GLU A 205 -20.31 -36.81 -21.02
N ALA A 206 -20.56 -35.52 -21.25
CA ALA A 206 -21.86 -35.04 -21.74
C ALA A 206 -22.19 -35.60 -23.13
N ALA A 207 -21.20 -35.66 -24.03
CA ALA A 207 -21.36 -36.23 -25.37
C ALA A 207 -21.65 -37.73 -25.34
N ILE A 208 -20.92 -38.51 -24.53
CA ILE A 208 -21.16 -39.95 -24.35
C ILE A 208 -22.58 -40.19 -23.81
N LYS A 209 -22.97 -39.44 -22.78
CA LYS A 209 -24.31 -39.54 -22.20
C LYS A 209 -25.40 -39.23 -23.24
N TRP A 210 -25.20 -38.19 -24.04
CA TRP A 210 -26.11 -37.83 -25.13
C TRP A 210 -26.23 -38.95 -26.18
N LEU A 211 -25.11 -39.56 -26.61
CA LEU A 211 -25.12 -40.69 -27.55
C LEU A 211 -25.93 -41.88 -27.02
N ILE A 212 -25.75 -42.24 -25.74
CA ILE A 212 -26.48 -43.35 -25.10
C ILE A 212 -27.97 -43.04 -24.99
N GLU A 213 -28.34 -41.83 -24.55
CA GLU A 213 -29.74 -41.44 -24.36
C GLU A 213 -30.53 -41.36 -25.67
N THR A 214 -29.85 -41.07 -26.78
CA THR A 214 -30.47 -40.90 -28.11
C THR A 214 -30.19 -42.04 -29.08
N ASP A 215 -29.53 -43.10 -28.61
CA ASP A 215 -29.13 -44.29 -29.36
C ASP A 215 -28.41 -43.95 -30.70
N GLN A 216 -27.49 -42.98 -30.64
CA GLN A 216 -26.76 -42.51 -31.81
C GLN A 216 -25.43 -43.25 -31.97
N PRO A 217 -25.00 -43.54 -33.20
CA PRO A 217 -23.68 -44.13 -33.44
C PRO A 217 -22.56 -43.16 -33.05
N ILE A 218 -21.39 -43.70 -32.71
CA ILE A 218 -20.20 -42.91 -32.34
C ILE A 218 -19.81 -41.92 -33.45
N ASP A 219 -20.02 -42.31 -34.71
CA ASP A 219 -19.77 -41.49 -35.91
C ASP A 219 -20.58 -40.18 -35.95
N ALA A 220 -21.66 -40.07 -35.16
CA ALA A 220 -22.45 -38.85 -35.06
C ALA A 220 -21.63 -37.64 -34.54
N LEU A 221 -20.60 -37.88 -33.72
CA LEU A 221 -19.69 -36.83 -33.24
C LEU A 221 -18.74 -36.31 -34.33
N GLU A 222 -18.46 -37.12 -35.35
CA GLU A 222 -17.60 -36.72 -36.46
C GLU A 222 -18.36 -35.94 -37.54
N HIS A 223 -19.70 -36.05 -37.54
CA HIS A 223 -20.57 -35.45 -38.54
C HIS A 223 -20.40 -33.92 -38.62
N PRO A 224 -20.24 -33.34 -39.81
CA PRO A 224 -19.94 -31.91 -39.97
C PRO A 224 -21.03 -30.99 -39.41
N ALA A 225 -22.30 -31.42 -39.45
CA ALA A 225 -23.40 -30.64 -38.87
C ALA A 225 -23.33 -30.54 -37.34
N PHE A 226 -22.88 -31.61 -36.65
CA PHE A 226 -22.70 -31.60 -35.19
C PHE A 226 -21.58 -30.64 -34.79
N LYS A 227 -20.43 -30.71 -35.47
CA LYS A 227 -19.30 -29.78 -35.25
C LYS A 227 -19.71 -28.32 -35.43
N ASN A 228 -20.43 -28.02 -36.51
CA ASN A 228 -20.93 -26.66 -36.77
C ASN A 228 -21.88 -26.16 -35.67
N MET A 229 -22.75 -27.02 -35.14
CA MET A 229 -23.62 -26.68 -34.02
C MET A 229 -22.82 -26.31 -32.75
N ILE A 230 -21.79 -27.09 -32.41
CA ILE A 230 -20.91 -26.81 -31.26
C ILE A 230 -20.10 -25.53 -31.47
N ASP A 231 -19.60 -25.26 -32.67
CA ASP A 231 -18.88 -24.02 -32.97
C ASP A 231 -19.77 -22.79 -32.81
N ILE A 232 -21.03 -22.86 -33.25
CA ILE A 232 -22.02 -21.79 -33.06
C ILE A 232 -22.34 -21.60 -31.56
N ALA A 233 -22.49 -22.71 -30.83
CA ALA A 233 -22.72 -22.70 -29.39
C ALA A 233 -21.58 -22.03 -28.62
N ALA A 234 -20.33 -22.41 -28.91
CA ALA A 234 -19.13 -21.91 -28.24
C ALA A 234 -18.89 -20.41 -28.47
N ARG A 235 -19.33 -19.87 -29.61
CA ARG A 235 -19.22 -18.43 -29.93
C ARG A 235 -20.27 -17.56 -29.24
N THR A 236 -21.28 -18.15 -28.61
CA THR A 236 -22.38 -17.38 -28.01
C THR A 236 -22.00 -16.87 -26.63
N THR A 237 -21.75 -15.56 -26.49
CA THR A 237 -21.32 -14.92 -25.23
C THR A 237 -22.37 -14.92 -24.12
N ASN A 238 -23.65 -15.07 -24.47
CA ASN A 238 -24.78 -14.94 -23.53
C ASN A 238 -25.50 -16.27 -23.22
N GLY A 239 -24.86 -17.42 -23.50
CA GLY A 239 -25.49 -18.74 -23.39
C GLY A 239 -26.62 -18.97 -24.40
N ILE A 240 -26.95 -20.23 -24.67
CA ILE A 240 -27.99 -20.59 -25.64
C ILE A 240 -29.34 -20.63 -24.93
N LYS A 241 -30.28 -19.77 -25.33
CA LYS A 241 -31.66 -19.80 -24.82
C LYS A 241 -32.48 -20.79 -25.65
N LEU A 242 -32.64 -22.01 -25.15
CA LEU A 242 -33.54 -23.00 -25.74
C LEU A 242 -35.00 -22.60 -25.48
N ARG A 243 -35.55 -21.73 -26.35
CA ARG A 243 -36.97 -21.39 -26.31
C ARG A 243 -37.77 -22.51 -26.99
N GLY A 244 -38.24 -23.48 -26.20
CA GLY A 244 -39.46 -24.25 -26.48
C GLY A 244 -39.52 -25.02 -27.82
N LEU A 245 -38.47 -25.74 -28.20
CA LEU A 245 -38.49 -26.63 -29.39
C LEU A 245 -39.50 -27.79 -29.30
N PHE A 246 -40.14 -28.01 -28.15
CA PHE A 246 -41.07 -29.13 -27.90
C PHE A 246 -42.52 -28.92 -28.37
N ARG A 247 -42.88 -27.81 -29.06
CA ARG A 247 -44.29 -27.56 -29.45
C ARG A 247 -44.74 -28.08 -30.83
N LEU A 248 -43.88 -28.72 -31.63
CA LEU A 248 -44.22 -29.04 -33.03
C LEU A 248 -44.39 -30.53 -33.39
N LEU A 249 -44.32 -31.47 -32.45
CA LEU A 249 -44.44 -32.91 -32.74
C LEU A 249 -45.65 -33.59 -32.08
N GLY A 250 -46.76 -32.86 -31.91
CA GLY A 250 -48.01 -33.39 -31.37
C GLY A 250 -49.21 -33.12 -32.28
N SER A 251 -49.19 -33.62 -33.52
CA SER A 251 -50.41 -33.79 -34.32
C SER A 251 -50.15 -34.72 -35.51
N GLN A 252 -50.22 -36.03 -35.26
CA GLN A 252 -50.76 -37.02 -36.20
C GLN A 252 -51.39 -38.16 -35.39
#